data_AF-A0A2A5M4Q5-F1
#
_entry.id   AF-A0A2A5M4Q5-F1
#
_cell.length_a   1.000
_cell.length_b   1.000
_cell.length_c   1.000
_cell.angle_alpha   90.00
_cell.angle_beta   90.00
_cell.angle_gamma   90.00
#
_symmetry.space_group_name_H-M   'P 1'
#
loop_
_entity.id
_entity.type
_entity.pdbx_description
1 polymer ?
#
loop_
_entity_poly.entity_id
_entity_poly.type
_entity_poly.pdbx_seq_one_letter_code
_entity_poly.pdbx_strand_id
1 'polypeptide(L)'
;MLNQNGILLLSTFAEQNLKEIKQSTGFGLNYFSLNELEQIFKVYFNEVKITQELIELSFDNALDVFRHLKFSGVNSLGFYPLNKSFLKEFEEKFQNKLTYHPVFILCKNDIK
;
A
#
# COMPACT_ATOMS: atom_id res chain seq x y z
N MET A 1 2.44 14.53 21.36
CA MET A 1 2.40 13.38 22.29
C MET A 1 0.95 13.01 22.53
N LEU A 2 0.63 11.73 22.68
CA LEU A 2 -0.71 11.29 23.07
C LEU A 2 -0.94 11.57 24.56
N ASN A 3 -2.16 11.95 24.92
CA ASN A 3 -2.56 12.09 26.32
C ASN A 3 -2.63 10.70 26.99
N GLN A 4 -2.70 10.66 28.33
CA GLN A 4 -3.04 9.44 29.05
C GLN A 4 -4.36 8.86 28.51
N ASN A 5 -4.40 7.54 28.29
CA ASN A 5 -5.52 6.82 27.68
C ASN A 5 -5.81 7.18 26.22
N GLY A 6 -4.89 7.90 25.56
CA GLY A 6 -4.98 8.20 24.14
C GLY A 6 -4.92 6.92 23.30
N ILE A 7 -5.76 6.86 22.27
CA ILE A 7 -5.75 5.79 21.27
C ILE A 7 -5.10 6.34 20.00
N LEU A 8 -4.17 5.59 19.44
CA LEU A 8 -3.67 5.81 18.09
C LEU A 8 -4.33 4.83 17.15
N LEU A 9 -5.06 5.34 16.15
CA LEU A 9 -5.57 4.56 15.03
C LEU A 9 -5.02 5.16 13.75
N LEU A 10 -4.32 4.36 12.96
CA LEU A 10 -3.76 4.79 11.68
C LEU A 10 -3.85 3.69 10.65
N SER A 11 -3.78 4.08 9.38
CA SER A 11 -3.67 3.18 8.26
C SER A 11 -2.39 3.44 7.48
N THR A 12 -1.79 2.38 6.96
CA THR A 12 -0.66 2.43 6.03
C THR A 12 -0.82 1.30 5.01
N PHE A 13 0.23 1.03 4.23
CA PHE A 13 0.28 -0.06 3.27
C PHE A 13 1.44 -1.02 3.58
N ALA A 14 1.25 -2.30 3.26
CA ALA A 14 2.26 -3.36 3.39
C ALA A 14 2.86 -3.77 2.03
N GLU A 15 3.80 -4.72 2.06
CA GLU A 15 4.69 -5.12 0.97
C GLU A 15 4.00 -5.48 -0.37
N GLN A 16 2.74 -5.90 -0.35
CA GLN A 16 2.00 -6.27 -1.56
C GLN A 16 1.32 -5.07 -2.25
N ASN A 17 1.40 -3.88 -1.66
CA ASN A 17 0.73 -2.70 -2.20
C ASN A 17 1.37 -2.26 -3.52
N LEU A 18 0.55 -2.16 -4.57
CA LEU A 18 0.91 -1.77 -5.92
C LEU A 18 2.09 -2.58 -6.49
N LYS A 19 2.16 -3.87 -6.15
CA LYS A 19 3.25 -4.76 -6.58
C LYS A 19 3.36 -4.86 -8.10
N GLU A 20 2.24 -4.79 -8.83
CA GLU A 20 2.18 -4.82 -10.29
C GLU A 20 2.94 -3.63 -10.87
N ILE A 21 2.73 -2.45 -10.30
CA ILE A 21 3.39 -1.21 -10.70
C ILE A 21 4.88 -1.27 -10.41
N LYS A 22 5.26 -1.76 -9.22
CA LYS A 22 6.68 -1.95 -8.87
C LYS A 22 7.38 -2.90 -9.84
N GLN A 23 6.71 -3.98 -10.24
CA GLN A 23 7.26 -4.95 -11.19
C GLN A 23 7.33 -4.42 -12.62
N SER A 24 6.35 -3.62 -13.08
CA SER A 24 6.36 -3.05 -14.44
C SER A 24 7.28 -1.86 -14.60
N THR A 25 7.35 -0.99 -13.60
CA THR A 25 8.04 0.30 -13.71
C THR A 25 9.40 0.33 -13.01
N GLY A 26 9.66 -0.63 -12.12
CA GLY A 26 10.80 -0.59 -11.19
C GLY A 26 10.64 0.46 -10.07
N PHE A 27 9.61 1.30 -10.13
CA PHE A 27 9.34 2.33 -9.13
C PHE A 27 8.28 1.87 -8.14
N GLY A 28 8.51 2.17 -6.86
CA GLY A 28 7.55 1.90 -5.80
C GLY A 28 8.15 2.22 -4.44
N LEU A 29 7.30 2.35 -3.43
CA LEU A 29 7.75 2.48 -2.06
C LEU A 29 8.22 1.11 -1.53
N ASN A 30 9.17 1.15 -0.60
CA ASN A 30 9.53 -0.02 0.19
C ASN A 30 8.64 0.02 1.44
N TYR A 31 7.57 -0.78 1.41
CA TYR A 31 6.66 -0.91 2.53
C TYR A 31 7.21 -1.89 3.56
N PHE A 32 6.90 -1.64 4.83
CA PHE A 32 7.24 -2.55 5.91
C PHE A 32 6.36 -3.80 5.89
N SER A 33 6.93 -4.91 6.32
CA SER A 33 6.17 -6.12 6.69
C SER A 33 5.32 -5.87 7.94
N LEU A 34 4.31 -6.72 8.16
CA LEU A 34 3.49 -6.64 9.38
C LEU A 34 4.32 -6.80 10.65
N ASN A 35 5.35 -7.66 10.61
CA ASN A 35 6.23 -7.87 11.75
C ASN A 35 7.05 -6.62 12.06
N GLU A 36 7.64 -5.97 11.05
CA GLU A 36 8.37 -4.72 11.25
C GLU A 36 7.46 -3.62 11.81
N LEU A 37 6.24 -3.47 11.27
CA LEU A 37 5.25 -2.55 11.82
C LEU A 37 4.95 -2.87 13.28
N GLU A 38 4.71 -4.14 13.62
CA GLU A 38 4.45 -4.54 14.99
C GLU A 38 5.62 -4.20 15.93
N GLN A 39 6.86 -4.47 15.52
CA GLN A 39 8.05 -4.12 16.31
C GLN A 39 8.19 -2.61 16.49
N ILE A 40 7.93 -1.81 15.45
CA ILE A 40 7.99 -0.34 15.54
C ILE A 40 7.01 0.18 16.60
N PHE A 41 5.78 -0.33 16.63
CA PHE A 41 4.75 0.17 17.56
C PHE A 41 4.88 -0.42 18.98
N LYS A 42 5.33 -1.67 19.13
CA LYS A 42 5.52 -2.31 20.45
C LYS A 42 6.57 -1.61 21.32
N VAL A 43 7.48 -0.81 20.72
CA VAL A 43 8.43 0.03 21.48
C VAL A 43 7.73 1.13 22.27
N TYR A 44 6.57 1.60 21.81
CA TYR A 44 5.88 2.77 22.37
C TYR A 44 4.54 2.47 23.03
N PHE A 45 3.96 1.29 22.76
CA PHE A 45 2.62 0.92 23.20
C PHE A 45 2.54 -0.49 23.77
N ASN A 46 1.72 -0.68 24.80
CA ASN A 46 1.52 -1.98 25.46
C ASN A 46 0.61 -2.90 24.63
N GLU A 47 -0.42 -2.33 24.01
CA GLU A 47 -1.36 -3.04 23.15
C GLU A 47 -1.18 -2.55 21.71
N VAL A 48 -0.83 -3.46 20.81
CA VAL A 48 -0.74 -3.22 19.36
C VAL A 48 -1.59 -4.27 18.66
N LYS A 49 -2.60 -3.83 17.92
CA LYS A 49 -3.44 -4.67 17.07
C LYS A 49 -3.25 -4.24 15.62
N ILE A 50 -2.89 -5.20 14.78
CA ILE A 50 -2.70 -4.98 13.34
C ILE A 50 -3.71 -5.85 12.59
N THR A 51 -4.41 -5.21 11.66
CA THR A 51 -5.28 -5.89 10.69
C THR A 51 -4.87 -5.46 9.29
N GLN A 52 -5.11 -6.32 8.30
CA GLN A 52 -4.72 -6.08 6.92
C GLN A 52 -5.80 -6.60 5.98
N GLU A 53 -5.83 -6.07 4.77
CA GLU A 53 -6.66 -6.58 3.69
C GLU A 53 -5.84 -6.68 2.40
N LEU A 54 -6.23 -7.58 1.51
CA LEU A 54 -5.74 -7.62 0.14
C LEU A 54 -6.91 -7.32 -0.78
N ILE A 55 -6.86 -6.16 -1.42
CA ILE A 55 -7.92 -5.66 -2.29
C ILE A 55 -7.38 -5.66 -3.72
N GLU A 56 -8.04 -6.38 -4.61
CA GLU A 56 -7.71 -6.39 -6.04
C GLU A 56 -8.74 -5.56 -6.79
N LEU A 57 -8.29 -4.51 -7.48
CA LEU A 57 -9.10 -3.73 -8.39
C LEU A 57 -8.89 -4.23 -9.81
N SER A 58 -9.97 -4.41 -10.56
CA SER A 58 -9.94 -4.76 -11.98
C SER A 58 -10.37 -3.56 -12.83
N PHE A 59 -9.70 -3.37 -13.97
CA PHE A 59 -9.96 -2.27 -14.90
C PHE A 59 -10.21 -2.82 -16.31
N ASP A 60 -10.94 -2.06 -17.13
CA ASP A 60 -11.28 -2.47 -18.50
C ASP A 60 -10.04 -2.56 -19.40
N ASN A 61 -9.02 -1.72 -19.14
CA ASN A 61 -7.77 -1.71 -19.87
C ASN A 61 -6.62 -1.15 -19.01
N ALA A 62 -5.38 -1.41 -19.42
CA ALA A 62 -4.19 -0.95 -18.70
C ALA A 62 -4.12 0.58 -18.54
N LEU A 63 -4.61 1.34 -19.53
CA LEU A 63 -4.58 2.80 -19.45
C LEU A 63 -5.44 3.33 -18.28
N ASP A 64 -6.56 2.67 -17.99
CA ASP A 64 -7.43 3.04 -16.87
C ASP A 64 -6.78 2.75 -15.51
N VAL A 65 -5.94 1.72 -15.41
CA VAL A 65 -5.09 1.48 -14.21
C VAL A 65 -4.19 2.69 -13.96
N PHE A 66 -3.46 3.15 -14.98
CA PHE A 66 -2.55 4.28 -14.84
C PHE A 66 -3.28 5.62 -14.66
N ARG A 67 -4.49 5.78 -15.22
CA ARG A 67 -5.37 6.93 -14.94
C ARG A 67 -5.84 6.93 -13.49
N HIS A 68 -6.20 5.78 -12.93
CA HIS A 68 -6.58 5.65 -11.52
C HIS A 68 -5.44 6.07 -10.59
N LEU A 69 -4.21 5.59 -10.86
CA LEU A 69 -3.01 6.06 -10.15
C LEU A 69 -2.82 7.57 -10.31
N LYS A 70 -3.08 8.08 -11.53
CA LYS A 70 -3.03 9.51 -11.83
C LYS A 70 -3.94 10.33 -10.94
N PHE A 71 -5.21 9.94 -10.85
CA PHE A 71 -6.23 10.69 -10.12
C PHE A 71 -6.15 10.53 -8.61
N SER A 72 -5.69 9.38 -8.11
CA SER A 72 -5.50 9.16 -6.67
C SER A 72 -4.26 9.87 -6.10
N GLY A 73 -3.48 10.56 -6.94
CA GLY A 73 -2.31 11.33 -6.51
C GLY A 73 -1.11 10.49 -6.11
N VAL A 74 -1.18 9.16 -6.29
CA VAL A 74 -0.09 8.21 -5.99
C VAL A 74 0.98 8.14 -7.09
N ASN A 75 1.16 9.25 -7.83
CA ASN A 75 2.07 9.37 -8.99
C ASN A 75 3.52 9.65 -8.61
N SER A 76 3.98 9.25 -7.41
CA SER A 76 5.41 9.35 -7.08
C SER A 76 6.28 8.34 -7.84
N LEU A 77 5.66 7.54 -8.70
CA LEU A 77 6.28 6.68 -9.69
C LEU A 77 6.95 7.61 -10.72
N GLY A 78 8.26 7.52 -10.90
CA GLY A 78 9.03 8.42 -11.77
C GLY A 78 8.57 8.45 -13.23
N PHE A 79 9.36 9.04 -14.12
CA PHE A 79 8.99 9.08 -15.53
C PHE A 79 9.09 7.67 -16.15
N TYR A 80 7.95 7.03 -16.45
CA TYR A 80 7.88 5.80 -17.23
C TYR A 80 7.16 6.05 -18.57
N PRO A 81 7.69 5.55 -19.69
CA PRO A 81 7.05 5.72 -20.99
C PRO A 81 5.82 4.82 -21.09
N LEU A 82 4.64 5.42 -20.96
CA LEU A 82 3.33 4.81 -21.25
C LEU A 82 3.14 4.61 -22.77
N ASN A 83 4.00 3.80 -23.38
CA ASN A 83 3.89 3.43 -24.78
C ASN A 83 2.99 2.18 -24.97
N LYS A 84 2.63 1.87 -26.22
CA LYS A 84 1.74 0.74 -26.54
C LYS A 84 2.30 -0.62 -26.09
N SER A 85 3.61 -0.82 -26.20
CA SER A 85 4.25 -2.09 -25.81
C SER A 85 4.15 -2.30 -24.30
N PHE A 86 4.41 -1.26 -23.52
CA PHE A 86 4.31 -1.29 -22.07
C PHE A 86 2.89 -1.59 -21.60
N LEU A 87 1.89 -0.93 -22.18
CA LEU A 87 0.48 -1.17 -21.85
C LEU A 87 0.06 -2.61 -22.18
N LYS A 88 0.49 -3.17 -23.31
CA LYS A 88 0.21 -4.54 -23.71
C LYS A 88 0.87 -5.56 -22.77
N GLU A 89 2.11 -5.33 -22.39
CA GLU A 89 2.82 -6.18 -21.43
C GLU A 89 2.14 -6.17 -20.05
N PHE A 90 1.71 -4.98 -19.59
CA PHE A 90 0.96 -4.86 -18.35
C PHE A 90 -0.34 -5.66 -18.39
N GLU A 91 -1.10 -5.53 -19.48
CA GLU A 91 -2.35 -6.25 -19.71
C GLU A 91 -2.13 -7.78 -19.74
N GLU A 92 -1.14 -8.28 -20.47
CA GLU A 92 -0.85 -9.71 -20.55
C GLU A 92 -0.42 -10.29 -19.19
N LYS A 93 0.41 -9.55 -18.44
CA LYS A 93 0.99 -10.03 -17.20
C LYS A 93 0.06 -9.92 -15.99
N PHE A 94 -0.68 -8.81 -15.90
CA PHE A 94 -1.47 -8.47 -14.72
C PHE A 94 -2.98 -8.39 -15.00
N GLN A 95 -3.43 -8.63 -16.23
CA GLN A 95 -4.85 -8.65 -16.60
C GLN A 95 -5.58 -7.35 -16.18
N ASN A 96 -4.89 -6.22 -16.31
CA ASN A 96 -5.40 -4.90 -15.93
C ASN A 96 -5.82 -4.82 -14.45
N LYS A 97 -5.16 -5.56 -13.56
CA LYS A 97 -5.43 -5.57 -12.12
C LYS A 97 -4.42 -4.74 -11.33
N LEU A 98 -4.87 -4.27 -10.17
CA LEU A 98 -4.06 -3.51 -9.24
C LEU A 98 -4.32 -3.98 -7.80
N THR A 99 -3.27 -4.34 -7.07
CA THR A 99 -3.39 -4.80 -5.69
C THR A 99 -3.15 -3.65 -4.71
N TYR A 100 -4.09 -3.41 -3.81
CA TYR A 100 -3.89 -2.63 -2.60
C TYR A 100 -3.74 -3.55 -1.39
N HIS A 101 -2.77 -3.23 -0.53
CA HIS A 101 -2.53 -3.96 0.71
C HIS A 101 -2.60 -3.01 1.91
N PRO A 102 -3.79 -2.48 2.24
CA PRO A 102 -3.94 -1.61 3.40
C PRO A 102 -3.73 -2.39 4.69
N VAL A 103 -3.15 -1.70 5.66
CA VAL A 103 -2.91 -2.17 7.01
C VAL A 103 -3.46 -1.14 7.98
N PHE A 104 -4.26 -1.59 8.94
CA PHE A 104 -4.80 -0.76 10.02
C PHE A 104 -4.16 -1.15 11.33
N ILE A 105 -3.69 -0.14 12.06
CA ILE A 105 -2.92 -0.29 13.28
C ILE A 105 -3.62 0.47 14.39
N LEU A 106 -4.00 -0.27 15.43
CA LEU A 106 -4.56 0.26 16.66
C LEU A 106 -3.53 0.11 17.78
N CYS A 107 -3.15 1.22 18.39
CA CYS A 107 -2.25 1.22 19.54
C CYS A 107 -2.88 1.89 20.77
N LYS A 108 -2.66 1.28 21.93
CA LYS A 108 -3.10 1.80 23.23
C LYS A 108 -2.05 1.58 24.30
N ASN A 109 -2.03 2.49 25.28
CA ASN A 109 -1.29 2.31 26.51
C ASN A 109 -2.28 1.84 27.57
N ASP A 110 -2.10 0.61 28.06
CA ASP A 110 -2.85 0.15 29.23
C ASP A 110 -2.53 1.04 30.43
N ILE A 111 -3.57 1.39 31.18
CA ILE A 111 -3.44 1.91 32.53
C ILE A 111 -2.98 0.71 33.37
N LYS A 112 -1.70 0.68 33.75
CA LYS A 112 -1.29 -0.12 34.90
C LYS A 112 -1.67 0.60 36.18
#